data_AF-A5D904-F1
#
_entry.id   AF-A5D904-F1
#
_cell.length_a   1.000
_cell.length_b   1.000
_cell.length_c   1.000
_cell.angle_alpha   90.00
_cell.angle_beta   90.00
_cell.angle_gamma   90.00
#
_symmetry.space_group_name_H-M   'P 1'
#
loop_
_entity.id
_entity.type
_entity.pdbx_description
1 polymer ?
#
loop_
_entity_poly.entity_id
_entity_poly.type
_entity_poly.pdbx_seq_one_letter_code
_entity_poly.pdbx_strand_id
1 'polypeptide(L)'
;EDCREDPRRLFEGNALLRRLVRIGVLDEGKMKLDYILGLKIEDFLERRLQTQVFKLGLAKSIHHARVLIRQRHIRVRKQVVNIPSFIVRLDSQKHIDFSLRSPYGGGALSFPS
;
A
#
# COMPACT_ATOMS: atom_id res chain seq x y z
N GLU A 1 18.39 -35.95 14.31
CA GLU A 1 17.02 -35.52 14.63
C GLU A 1 17.13 -34.29 15.55
N ASP A 2 16.18 -33.35 15.51
CA ASP A 2 16.05 -32.12 16.36
C ASP A 2 16.37 -30.73 15.77
N CYS A 3 16.74 -30.59 14.49
CA CYS A 3 16.85 -29.26 13.85
C CYS A 3 15.54 -28.74 13.20
N ARG A 4 14.40 -29.42 13.37
CA ARG A 4 13.12 -29.07 12.72
C ARG A 4 12.24 -28.12 13.52
N GLU A 5 12.47 -28.00 14.83
CA GLU A 5 11.63 -27.22 15.75
C GLU A 5 12.44 -26.16 16.52
N ASP A 6 13.25 -25.39 15.81
CA ASP A 6 13.84 -24.20 16.42
C ASP A 6 12.72 -23.18 16.76
N PRO A 7 12.53 -22.81 18.04
CA PRO A 7 11.47 -21.88 18.44
C PRO A 7 11.64 -20.50 17.77
N ARG A 8 12.87 -20.13 17.43
CA ARG A 8 13.18 -18.91 16.66
C ARG A 8 12.57 -18.95 15.27
N ARG A 9 12.67 -20.09 14.57
CA ARG A 9 12.15 -20.25 13.21
C ARG A 9 10.62 -20.21 13.17
N LEU A 10 9.97 -20.82 14.16
CA LEU A 10 8.50 -20.77 14.28
C LEU A 10 7.99 -19.35 14.59
N PHE A 11 8.69 -18.63 15.48
CA PHE A 11 8.29 -17.29 15.89
C PHE A 11 8.56 -16.24 14.80
N GLU A 12 9.77 -16.21 14.26
CA GLU A 12 10.17 -15.28 13.19
C GLU A 12 9.39 -15.56 11.90
N GLY A 13 9.20 -16.84 11.55
CA GLY A 13 8.42 -17.26 10.39
C GLY A 13 6.98 -16.75 10.45
N ASN A 14 6.30 -16.97 11.58
CA ASN A 14 4.93 -16.49 11.78
C ASN A 14 4.84 -14.95 11.80
N ALA A 15 5.82 -14.26 12.37
CA ALA A 15 5.86 -12.80 12.38
C ALA A 15 6.06 -12.22 10.96
N LEU A 16 6.93 -12.83 10.16
CA LEU A 16 7.18 -12.45 8.77
C LEU A 16 5.94 -12.68 7.91
N LEU A 17 5.30 -13.85 8.02
CA LEU A 17 4.07 -14.19 7.30
C LEU A 17 2.96 -13.15 7.60
N ARG A 18 2.73 -12.83 8.88
CA ARG A 18 1.76 -11.78 9.28
C ARG A 18 2.09 -10.40 8.72
N ARG A 19 3.36 -10.08 8.48
CA ARG A 19 3.76 -8.79 7.88
C ARG A 19 3.55 -8.79 6.37
N LEU A 20 3.91 -9.88 5.68
CA LEU A 20 3.75 -10.03 4.24
C LEU A 20 2.27 -10.04 3.82
N VAL A 21 1.40 -10.72 4.58
CA VAL A 21 -0.05 -10.72 4.38
C VAL A 21 -0.62 -9.30 4.52
N ARG A 22 -0.20 -8.55 5.55
CA ARG A 22 -0.64 -7.15 5.73
C ARG A 22 -0.20 -6.22 4.59
N ILE A 23 0.92 -6.51 3.95
CA ILE A 23 1.39 -5.76 2.77
C ILE A 23 0.65 -6.23 1.51
N GLY A 24 0.11 -7.45 1.50
CA GLY A 24 -0.58 -8.07 0.37
C GLY A 24 0.38 -8.67 -0.66
N VAL A 25 1.64 -8.93 -0.30
CA VAL A 25 2.58 -9.62 -1.19
C VAL A 25 2.24 -11.12 -1.28
N LEU A 26 1.64 -11.66 -0.21
CA LEU A 26 1.22 -13.05 -0.13
C LEU A 26 -0.26 -13.14 0.18
N ASP A 27 -0.94 -14.10 -0.44
CA ASP A 27 -2.34 -14.44 -0.18
C ASP A 27 -2.46 -15.34 1.07
N GLU A 28 -3.59 -15.25 1.78
CA GLU A 28 -3.83 -16.01 3.02
C GLU A 28 -3.78 -17.53 2.79
N GLY A 29 -4.07 -18.00 1.58
CA GLY A 29 -3.97 -19.43 1.23
C GLY A 29 -2.55 -19.94 0.97
N LYS A 30 -1.55 -19.06 0.87
CA LYS A 30 -0.16 -19.40 0.50
C LYS A 30 0.85 -19.11 1.61
N MET A 31 0.44 -19.22 2.88
CA MET A 31 1.31 -19.02 4.05
C MET A 31 2.33 -20.15 4.27
N LYS A 32 3.12 -20.50 3.24
CA LYS A 32 4.29 -21.40 3.38
C LYS A 32 5.57 -20.60 3.29
N LEU A 33 6.55 -20.98 4.11
CA LEU A 33 7.89 -20.36 4.13
C LEU A 33 8.60 -20.46 2.77
N ASP A 34 8.31 -21.49 1.98
CA ASP A 34 8.89 -21.66 0.64
C ASP A 34 8.51 -20.55 -0.34
N TYR A 35 7.30 -19.98 -0.21
CA TYR A 35 6.88 -18.87 -1.08
C TYR A 35 7.60 -17.56 -0.78
N ILE A 36 8.16 -17.39 0.42
CA ILE A 36 8.95 -16.20 0.77
C ILE A 36 10.25 -16.17 -0.04
N LEU A 37 10.83 -17.34 -0.32
CA LEU A 37 12.06 -17.45 -1.12
C LEU A 37 11.82 -17.13 -2.61
N GLY A 38 10.59 -17.34 -3.10
CA GLY A 38 10.20 -17.07 -4.49
C GLY A 38 9.69 -15.65 -4.75
N LEU A 39 9.77 -14.75 -3.77
CA LEU A 39 9.26 -13.39 -3.90
C LEU A 39 10.02 -12.60 -4.97
N LYS A 40 9.27 -11.99 -5.90
CA LYS A 40 9.84 -11.11 -6.90
C LYS A 40 9.76 -9.65 -6.45
N ILE A 41 10.65 -8.84 -6.98
CA ILE A 41 10.66 -7.39 -6.75
C ILE A 41 9.40 -6.73 -7.32
N GLU A 42 8.83 -7.34 -8.37
CA GLU A 42 7.60 -6.90 -9.03
C GLU A 42 6.43 -6.75 -8.04
N ASP A 43 6.25 -7.72 -7.14
CA ASP A 43 5.19 -7.69 -6.12
C ASP A 43 5.30 -6.47 -5.19
N PHE A 44 6.53 -6.06 -4.86
CA PHE A 44 6.76 -4.86 -4.05
C PHE A 44 6.50 -3.57 -4.84
N LEU A 45 6.78 -3.56 -6.15
CA LEU A 45 6.53 -2.41 -7.01
C LEU A 45 5.03 -2.17 -7.21
N GLU A 46 4.23 -3.24 -7.29
CA GLU A 46 2.77 -3.14 -7.40
C GLU A 46 2.10 -2.61 -6.13
N ARG A 47 2.75 -2.74 -4.97
CA ARG A 47 2.21 -2.27 -3.67
C ARG A 47 2.55 -0.82 -3.34
N ARG A 48 3.29 -0.12 -4.22
CA ARG A 48 3.56 1.31 -4.07
C ARG A 48 2.29 2.12 -4.29
N LEU A 49 2.12 3.20 -3.51
CA LEU A 49 1.00 4.13 -3.65
C LEU A 49 0.89 4.66 -5.08
N GLN A 50 2.02 4.92 -5.75
CA GLN A 50 2.06 5.39 -7.14
C GLN A 50 1.38 4.43 -8.13
N THR A 51 1.66 3.13 -8.04
CA THR A 51 1.08 2.11 -8.92
C THR A 51 -0.34 1.77 -8.52
N GLN A 52 -0.65 1.78 -7.22
CA GLN A 52 -2.01 1.58 -6.71
C GLN A 52 -2.97 2.69 -7.13
N VAL A 53 -2.59 3.96 -7.03
CA VAL A 53 -3.39 5.11 -7.47
C VAL A 53 -3.66 5.05 -8.98
N PHE A 54 -2.69 4.57 -9.76
CA PHE A 54 -2.87 4.33 -11.20
C PHE A 54 -3.83 3.16 -11.47
N LYS A 55 -3.67 2.02 -10.78
CA LYS A 55 -4.59 0.86 -10.89
C LYS A 55 -6.03 1.21 -10.48
N LEU A 56 -6.21 2.11 -9.51
CA LEU A 56 -7.53 2.62 -9.08
C LEU A 56 -8.14 3.64 -10.04
N GLY A 57 -7.43 4.06 -11.10
CA GLY A 57 -7.95 5.02 -12.08
C GLY A 57 -8.01 6.48 -11.60
N LEU A 58 -7.46 6.79 -10.42
CA LEU A 58 -7.42 8.16 -9.87
C LEU A 58 -6.46 9.08 -10.64
N ALA A 59 -5.51 8.49 -11.39
CA ALA A 59 -4.54 9.23 -12.18
C ALA A 59 -4.41 8.63 -13.58
N LYS A 60 -4.32 9.51 -14.60
CA LYS A 60 -4.14 9.12 -16.00
C LYS A 60 -2.76 8.48 -16.31
N SER A 61 -1.77 8.67 -15.44
CA SER A 61 -0.40 8.15 -15.62
C SER A 61 0.34 8.05 -14.29
N ILE A 62 1.38 7.21 -14.26
CA ILE A 62 2.32 7.03 -13.14
C ILE A 62 2.98 8.35 -12.72
N HIS A 63 3.29 9.23 -13.68
CA HIS A 63 3.88 10.54 -13.39
C HIS A 63 2.86 11.49 -12.78
N HIS A 64 1.63 11.46 -13.28
CA HIS A 64 0.53 12.25 -12.74
C HIS A 64 0.20 11.82 -11.30
N ALA A 65 0.15 10.52 -11.02
CA ALA A 65 -0.01 10.01 -9.65
C ALA A 65 1.05 10.57 -8.70
N ARG A 66 2.31 10.62 -9.12
CA ARG A 66 3.41 11.16 -8.30
C ARG A 66 3.22 12.64 -7.97
N VAL A 67 2.77 13.45 -8.94
CA VAL A 67 2.49 14.88 -8.75
C VAL A 67 1.32 15.07 -7.79
N LEU A 68 0.22 14.33 -7.98
CA LEU A 68 -0.96 14.39 -7.10
C LEU A 68 -0.62 14.04 -5.64
N ILE A 69 0.21 13.01 -5.43
CA ILE A 69 0.69 12.62 -4.09
C ILE A 69 1.54 13.74 -3.47
N ARG A 70 2.50 14.30 -4.23
CA ARG A 70 3.35 15.41 -3.74
C ARG A 70 2.54 16.66 -3.40
N GLN A 71 1.52 16.95 -4.19
CA GLN A 71 0.60 18.08 -3.96
C GLN A 71 -0.43 17.80 -2.86
N ARG A 72 -0.33 16.68 -2.14
CA ARG A 72 -1.19 16.34 -1.00
C ARG A 72 -2.67 16.18 -1.38
N HIS A 73 -2.94 15.77 -2.62
CA HIS A 73 -4.30 15.56 -3.11
C HIS A 73 -4.87 14.18 -2.76
N ILE A 74 -4.01 13.23 -2.37
CA ILE A 74 -4.41 11.85 -2.06
C ILE A 74 -4.33 11.63 -0.55
N ARG A 75 -5.38 11.03 0.01
CA ARG A 75 -5.43 10.54 1.38
C ARG A 75 -5.58 9.02 1.40
N VAL A 76 -4.98 8.41 2.41
CA VAL A 76 -5.18 7.00 2.74
C VAL A 76 -5.94 6.97 4.07
N ARG A 77 -7.17 6.47 4.06
CA ARG A 77 -8.13 6.58 5.18
C ARG A 77 -8.36 8.04 5.59
N LYS A 78 -7.75 8.47 6.70
CA LYS A 78 -7.85 9.82 7.25
C LYS A 78 -6.54 10.62 7.16
N GLN A 79 -5.47 10.01 6.67
CA GLN A 79 -4.15 10.63 6.64
C GLN A 79 -3.78 11.02 5.20
N VAL A 80 -3.33 12.25 5.02
CA VAL A 80 -2.77 12.72 3.75
C VAL A 80 -1.33 12.23 3.64
N VAL A 81 -1.03 11.51 2.56
CA VAL A 81 0.30 10.94 2.32
C VAL A 81 0.97 11.74 1.22
N ASN A 82 2.18 12.23 1.49
CA ASN A 82 3.00 13.02 0.56
C ASN A 82 4.15 12.22 -0.09
N ILE A 83 4.32 10.95 0.31
CA ILE A 83 5.41 10.08 -0.14
C ILE A 83 4.89 9.08 -1.18
N PRO A 84 5.36 9.13 -2.45
CA PRO A 84 4.90 8.20 -3.50
C PRO A 84 5.40 6.77 -3.30
N SER A 85 6.51 6.59 -2.56
CA SER A 85 7.08 5.29 -2.20
C SER A 85 6.36 4.61 -1.02
N PHE A 86 5.24 5.16 -0.55
CA PHE A 86 4.47 4.56 0.53
C PHE A 86 3.91 3.21 0.10
N ILE A 87 4.13 2.18 0.92
CA ILE A 87 3.61 0.83 0.67
C ILE A 87 2.20 0.75 1.23
N VAL A 88 1.23 0.50 0.35
CA VAL A 88 -0.18 0.42 0.71
C VAL A 88 -0.49 -0.98 1.24
N ARG A 89 -1.06 -1.02 2.45
CA ARG A 89 -1.61 -2.25 3.04
C ARG A 89 -2.90 -2.68 2.33
N LEU A 90 -3.20 -3.98 2.34
CA LEU A 90 -4.43 -4.53 1.75
C LEU A 90 -5.69 -3.79 2.25
N ASP A 91 -5.80 -3.58 3.56
CA ASP A 91 -6.93 -2.88 4.18
C ASP A 91 -7.01 -1.40 3.82
N SER A 92 -5.86 -0.78 3.54
CA SER A 92 -5.76 0.64 3.23
C SER A 92 -6.00 0.93 1.76
N GLN A 93 -5.86 -0.07 0.88
CA GLN A 93 -6.03 0.07 -0.57
C GLN A 93 -7.44 0.55 -0.95
N LYS A 94 -8.47 0.07 -0.24
CA LYS A 94 -9.88 0.46 -0.47
C LYS A 94 -10.23 1.86 0.02
N HIS A 95 -9.38 2.46 0.85
CA HIS A 95 -9.62 3.76 1.48
C HIS A 95 -8.74 4.86 0.88
N ILE A 96 -8.34 4.69 -0.39
CA ILE A 96 -7.57 5.68 -1.12
C ILE A 96 -8.57 6.58 -1.83
N ASP A 97 -8.68 7.80 -1.35
CA ASP A 97 -9.60 8.79 -1.90
C ASP A 97 -8.88 10.12 -2.11
N PHE A 98 -9.51 11.01 -2.87
CA PHE A 98 -9.11 12.41 -2.90
C PHE A 98 -9.32 13.07 -1.54
N SER A 99 -8.39 13.95 -1.18
CA SER A 99 -8.49 14.78 0.01
C SER A 99 -9.59 15.83 -0.17
N LEU A 100 -10.47 15.98 0.82
CA LEU A 100 -11.53 17.02 0.85
C LEU A 100 -10.97 18.45 0.77
N ARG A 101 -9.69 18.63 1.13
CA ARG A 101 -8.97 19.91 1.07
C ARG A 101 -8.40 20.22 -0.31
N SER A 102 -8.48 19.27 -1.24
CA SER A 102 -8.13 19.48 -2.65
C SER A 102 -9.34 20.00 -3.42
N PRO A 103 -9.16 20.83 -4.45
CA PRO A 103 -10.26 21.23 -5.35
C PRO A 103 -11.02 20.02 -5.93
N TYR A 104 -10.38 18.84 -6.02
CA TYR A 104 -11.03 17.59 -6.45
C TYR A 104 -11.91 16.92 -5.39
N GLY A 105 -11.86 17.35 -4.12
CA GLY A 105 -12.55 16.74 -3.00
C GLY A 105 -13.76 17.52 -2.47
N GLY A 106 -14.20 18.57 -3.16
CA GLY A 106 -15.39 19.33 -2.76
C GLY A 106 -15.14 20.49 -1.78
N GLY A 107 -13.94 21.08 -1.79
CA GLY A 107 -13.71 22.37 -1.15
C GLY A 107 -14.34 23.49 -1.98
N ALA A 108 -15.63 23.75 -1.76
CA ALA A 108 -16.32 24.89 -2.33
C ALA A 108 -15.54 26.18 -2.06
N LEU A 109 -15.08 26.84 -3.12
CA LEU A 109 -14.66 28.23 -3.11
C LEU A 109 -15.89 29.08 -2.79
N SER A 110 -16.21 29.22 -1.50
CA SER A 110 -17.09 30.28 -1.02
C SER A 110 -16.25 31.55 -0.96
N PHE A 111 -16.32 32.35 -2.02
CA PHE A 111 -15.89 33.74 -1.95
C PHE A 111 -16.90 34.48 -1.04
N PRO A 112 -16.48 35.12 0.07
CA PRO A 112 -17.37 36.02 0.79
C PRO A 112 -17.62 37.24 -0.11
N SER A 113 -18.90 37.52 -0.37
CA SER A 113 -19.35 38.76 -1.01
C SER A 113 -19.33 39.91 -0.02
#